data_AF-A0A7Y0C2L4-F1
#
_entry.id   AF-A0A7Y0C2L4-F1
#
_cell.length_a   1.000
_cell.length_b   1.000
_cell.length_c   1.000
_cell.angle_alpha   90.00
_cell.angle_beta   90.00
_cell.angle_gamma   90.00
#
_symmetry.space_group_name_H-M   'P 1'
#
loop_
_entity.id
_entity.type
_entity.pdbx_description
1 polymer ?
#
loop_
_entity_poly.entity_id
_entity_poly.type
_entity_poly.pdbx_seq_one_letter_code
_entity_poly.pdbx_strand_id
1 'polypeptide(L)'
;MSNFFEKLSFEAAQQMEELSRIAFELRENRKRLLQPYAAENEEALLALVCSGAVAEHPAYDHYLGARILSATQETVRNQLKVVMVELGGQ
;
A
#
# COMPACT_ATOMS: atom_id res chain seq x y z
N MET A 1 -8.89 -8.43 -30.69
CA MET A 1 -8.60 -7.96 -29.32
C MET A 1 -9.93 -7.83 -28.62
N SER A 2 -10.34 -8.84 -27.86
CA SER A 2 -11.56 -8.77 -27.06
C SER A 2 -11.38 -7.65 -26.04
N ASN A 3 -12.25 -6.63 -26.09
CA ASN A 3 -12.19 -5.50 -25.17
C ASN A 3 -12.40 -6.03 -23.75
N PHE A 4 -11.33 -6.04 -22.95
CA PHE A 4 -11.38 -6.42 -21.54
C PHE A 4 -12.45 -5.61 -20.77
N PHE A 5 -12.74 -4.40 -21.24
CA PHE A 5 -13.74 -3.49 -20.71
C PHE A 5 -15.17 -3.73 -21.20
N GLU A 6 -15.41 -4.57 -22.22
CA GLU A 6 -16.78 -4.87 -22.71
C GLU A 6 -17.57 -5.76 -21.75
N LYS A 7 -16.89 -6.57 -20.92
CA LYS A 7 -17.50 -7.44 -19.91
C LYS A 7 -17.48 -6.86 -18.49
N LEU A 8 -16.89 -5.69 -18.29
CA LEU A 8 -16.72 -5.09 -16.98
C LEU A 8 -18.04 -4.46 -16.53
N SER A 9 -18.65 -5.00 -15.47
CA SER A 9 -19.82 -4.35 -14.86
C SER A 9 -19.42 -2.99 -14.30
N PHE A 10 -20.33 -2.02 -14.33
CA PHE A 10 -20.10 -0.70 -13.76
C PHE A 10 -19.70 -0.78 -12.27
N GLU A 11 -20.35 -1.67 -11.52
CA GLU A 11 -20.05 -1.92 -10.11
C GLU A 11 -18.60 -2.41 -9.91
N ALA A 12 -18.14 -3.34 -10.74
CA ALA A 12 -16.79 -3.85 -10.61
C ALA A 12 -15.73 -2.82 -11.06
N ALA A 13 -16.03 -2.02 -12.08
CA ALA A 13 -15.18 -0.89 -12.47
C ALA A 13 -15.01 0.11 -11.32
N GLN A 14 -16.10 0.44 -10.63
CA GLN A 14 -16.08 1.34 -9.48
C GLN A 14 -15.28 0.74 -8.31
N GLN A 15 -15.50 -0.54 -7.97
CA GLN A 15 -14.72 -1.21 -6.92
C GLN A 15 -13.22 -1.26 -7.26
N MET A 16 -12.85 -1.49 -8.51
CA MET A 16 -11.46 -1.46 -8.95
C MET A 16 -10.83 -0.07 -8.80
N GLU A 17 -11.56 0.99 -9.16
CA GLU A 17 -11.12 2.37 -8.98
C GLU A 17 -10.88 2.69 -7.50
N GLU A 18 -11.85 2.38 -6.64
CA GLU A 18 -11.78 2.63 -5.20
C GLU A 18 -10.60 1.90 -4.54
N LEU A 19 -10.45 0.59 -4.81
CA LEU A 19 -9.34 -0.20 -4.29
C LEU A 19 -7.97 0.30 -4.80
N SER A 20 -7.90 0.70 -6.07
CA SER A 20 -6.67 1.26 -6.65
C SER A 20 -6.28 2.58 -5.97
N ARG A 21 -7.27 3.44 -5.72
CA ARG A 21 -7.07 4.71 -5.01
C ARG A 21 -6.60 4.47 -3.58
N ILE A 22 -7.25 3.56 -2.84
CA ILE A 22 -6.84 3.23 -1.47
C ILE A 22 -5.41 2.69 -1.45
N ALA A 23 -5.06 1.77 -2.35
CA ALA A 23 -3.71 1.23 -2.44
C ALA A 23 -2.66 2.31 -2.74
N PHE A 24 -3.02 3.33 -3.51
CA PHE A 24 -2.16 4.48 -3.78
C PHE A 24 -2.01 5.38 -2.54
N GLU A 25 -3.10 5.72 -1.87
CA GLU A 25 -3.08 6.57 -0.68
C GLU A 25 -2.25 5.93 0.46
N LEU A 26 -2.40 4.62 0.67
CA LEU A 26 -1.59 3.86 1.64
C LEU A 26 -0.08 3.93 1.30
N ARG A 27 0.27 3.82 0.02
CA ARG A 27 1.66 3.95 -0.45
C ARG A 27 2.24 5.32 -0.14
N GLU A 28 1.48 6.38 -0.43
CA GLU A 28 1.95 7.75 -0.24
C GLU A 28 2.03 8.10 1.25
N ASN A 29 1.10 7.62 2.07
CA ASN A 29 1.18 7.78 3.52
C ASN A 29 2.39 7.05 4.12
N ARG A 30 2.69 5.82 3.64
CA ARG A 30 3.89 5.09 4.03
C ARG A 30 5.16 5.88 3.70
N LYS A 31 5.25 6.43 2.48
CA LYS A 31 6.38 7.28 2.09
C LYS A 31 6.53 8.51 2.98
N ARG A 32 5.42 9.19 3.31
CA ARG A 32 5.44 10.37 4.18
C ARG A 32 5.97 10.07 5.58
N LEU A 33 5.70 8.87 6.13
CA LEU A 33 6.24 8.45 7.43
C LEU A 33 7.76 8.19 7.38
N LEU A 34 8.28 7.68 6.27
CA LEU A 34 9.70 7.33 6.12
C LEU A 34 10.58 8.52 5.68
N GLN A 35 9.99 9.48 4.96
CA GLN A 35 10.70 10.64 4.38
C GLN A 35 11.51 11.45 5.39
N PRO A 36 11.04 11.75 6.62
CA PRO A 36 11.81 12.54 7.60
C PRO A 36 13.13 11.88 8.01
N TYR A 37 13.25 10.56 7.85
CA TYR A 37 14.41 9.78 8.25
C TYR A 37 15.33 9.41 7.08
N ALA A 38 14.99 9.85 5.86
CA ALA A 38 15.63 9.41 4.62
C ALA A 38 15.68 7.86 4.48
N ALA A 39 14.70 7.18 5.07
CA ALA A 39 14.60 5.72 5.03
C ALA A 39 13.85 5.26 3.78
N GLU A 40 14.40 4.28 3.06
CA GLU A 40 13.78 3.75 1.84
C GLU A 40 12.63 2.78 2.15
N ASN A 41 12.72 2.10 3.28
CA ASN A 41 11.77 1.11 3.77
C ASN A 41 11.76 1.08 5.31
N GLU A 42 10.85 0.29 5.85
CA GLU A 42 10.66 0.11 7.29
C GLU A 42 11.90 -0.48 7.96
N GLU A 43 12.58 -1.41 7.31
CA GLU A 43 13.79 -2.06 7.82
C GLU A 43 14.95 -1.07 7.95
N ALA A 44 15.09 -0.15 7.00
CA ALA A 44 16.08 0.92 7.05
C ALA A 44 15.79 1.89 8.21
N LEU A 45 14.53 2.25 8.44
CA LEU A 45 14.15 3.07 9.60
C LEU A 45 14.44 2.35 10.91
N LEU A 46 14.12 1.05 11.01
CA LEU A 46 14.43 0.27 12.21
C LEU A 46 15.94 0.19 12.46
N ALA A 47 16.77 0.03 11.44
CA ALA A 47 18.23 0.03 11.57
C ALA A 47 18.75 1.37 12.10
N LEU A 48 18.18 2.51 11.65
CA LEU A 48 18.51 3.83 12.17
C LEU A 48 18.14 3.98 13.65
N VAL A 49 17.00 3.44 14.06
CA VAL A 49 16.57 3.43 15.47
C VAL A 49 17.52 2.56 16.30
N CYS A 50 17.81 1.33 15.87
CA CYS A 50 18.67 0.40 16.61
C CYS A 50 20.13 0.88 16.71
N SER A 51 20.62 1.61 15.71
CA SER A 51 21.97 2.22 15.75
C SER A 51 22.04 3.50 16.58
N GLY A 52 20.90 4.06 17.00
CA GLY A 52 20.82 5.34 17.69
C GLY A 52 21.07 6.54 16.76
N ALA A 53 21.06 6.35 15.45
CA ALA A 53 21.22 7.42 14.47
C ALA A 53 20.02 8.40 14.47
N VAL A 54 18.86 7.94 14.92
CA VAL A 54 17.65 8.75 15.13
C VAL A 54 17.09 8.50 16.53
N ALA A 55 16.37 9.48 17.08
CA ALA A 55 15.68 9.30 18.35
C ALA A 55 14.61 8.21 18.23
N GLU A 56 14.55 7.30 19.21
CA GLU A 56 13.60 6.18 19.24
C GLU A 56 12.16 6.66 19.08
N HIS A 57 11.76 7.71 19.78
CA HIS A 57 10.50 8.40 19.55
C HIS A 57 10.72 9.72 18.80
N PRO A 58 9.93 10.01 17.75
CA PRO A 58 8.80 9.24 17.20
C PRO A 58 9.18 8.20 16.12
N ALA A 59 10.46 7.89 15.93
CA ALA A 59 10.91 7.06 14.80
C ALA A 59 10.38 5.62 14.83
N TYR A 60 10.32 5.00 16.00
CA TYR A 60 9.78 3.67 16.18
C TYR A 60 8.27 3.61 15.91
N ASP A 61 7.53 4.66 16.32
CA ASP A 61 6.10 4.78 16.04
C ASP A 61 5.85 4.94 14.53
N HIS A 62 6.68 5.74 13.85
CA HIS A 62 6.63 5.88 12.40
C HIS A 62 7.00 4.59 11.67
N TYR A 63 7.95 3.81 12.18
CA TYR A 63 8.29 2.47 11.68
C TYR A 63 7.08 1.52 11.79
N LEU A 64 6.44 1.46 12.97
CA LEU A 64 5.26 0.62 13.18
C LEU A 64 4.11 1.05 12.26
N GLY A 65 3.87 2.36 12.16
CA GLY A 65 2.87 2.93 11.25
C GLY A 65 3.14 2.55 9.79
N ALA A 66 4.38 2.70 9.32
CA ALA A 66 4.77 2.33 7.96
C ALA A 66 4.55 0.83 7.69
N ARG A 67 4.90 -0.05 8.64
CA ARG A 67 4.62 -1.50 8.52
C ARG A 67 3.14 -1.81 8.41
N ILE A 68 2.30 -1.19 9.23
CA ILE A 68 0.85 -1.36 9.17
C ILE A 68 0.31 -0.91 7.82
N LEU A 69 0.74 0.25 7.32
CA LEU A 69 0.33 0.77 6.02
C LEU A 69 0.76 -0.17 4.89
N SER A 70 1.97 -0.72 4.94
CA SER A 70 2.46 -1.69 3.96
C SER A 70 1.63 -2.98 3.95
N ALA A 71 1.34 -3.55 5.12
CA ALA A 71 0.52 -4.75 5.25
C ALA A 71 -0.93 -4.52 4.78
N THR A 72 -1.49 -3.34 5.09
CA THR A 72 -2.82 -2.95 4.64
C THR A 72 -2.84 -2.77 3.12
N GLN A 73 -1.81 -2.17 2.54
CA GLN A 73 -1.68 -2.00 1.09
C GLN A 73 -1.65 -3.36 0.38
N GLU A 74 -0.92 -4.33 0.93
CA GLU A 74 -0.88 -5.68 0.37
C GLU A 74 -2.27 -6.35 0.41
N THR A 75 -3.00 -6.18 1.51
CA THR A 75 -4.38 -6.67 1.64
C THR A 75 -5.29 -6.07 0.57
N VAL A 76 -5.26 -4.75 0.38
CA VAL A 76 -6.06 -4.05 -0.64
C VAL A 76 -5.67 -4.49 -2.05
N ARG A 77 -4.37 -4.66 -2.33
CA ARG A 77 -3.90 -5.19 -3.61
C ARG A 77 -4.39 -6.62 -3.86
N ASN A 78 -4.48 -7.45 -2.83
CA ASN A 78 -5.01 -8.80 -2.97
C ASN A 78 -6.52 -8.78 -3.23
N GLN A 79 -7.27 -7.88 -2.59
CA GLN A 79 -8.69 -7.65 -2.93
C GLN A 79 -8.86 -7.23 -4.39
N LEU A 80 -8.04 -6.29 -4.87
CA LEU A 80 -8.07 -5.87 -6.27
C LEU A 80 -7.81 -7.04 -7.23
N LYS A 81 -6.86 -7.93 -6.92
CA LYS A 81 -6.61 -9.13 -7.71
C LYS A 81 -7.82 -10.06 -7.74
N VAL A 82 -8.51 -10.26 -6.61
CA VAL A 82 -9.71 -11.10 -6.54
C VAL A 82 -10.79 -10.56 -7.48
N VAL A 83 -11.09 -9.25 -7.40
CA VAL A 83 -12.04 -8.59 -8.29
C VAL A 83 -11.65 -8.77 -9.77
N MET A 84 -10.36 -8.60 -10.10
CA MET A 84 -9.88 -8.80 -11.48
C MET A 84 -10.02 -10.25 -11.98
N VAL A 85 -9.81 -11.25 -11.12
CA VAL A 85 -9.94 -12.67 -11.47
C VAL A 85 -11.40 -13.06 -11.64
N GLU A 86 -12.29 -12.59 -10.78
CA GLU A 86 -13.74 -12.82 -10.89
C GLU A 86 -14.30 -12.28 -12.23
N LEU A 87 -13.72 -11.19 -12.74
CA LEU A 87 -14.07 -10.58 -14.02
C LEU A 87 -13.40 -11.27 -15.24
N GLY A 88 -12.17 -11.76 -15.08
CA GLY A 88 -11.42 -12.45 -16.14
C GLY A 88 -11.74 -13.94 -16.31
N GLY A 89 -12.54 -14.50 -15.39
CA GLY A 89 -12.93 -15.91 -15.34
C GLY A 89 -14.22 -16.28 -16.10
N GLN A 90 -14.76 -15.40 -16.95
CA GLN A 90 -15.92 -15.65 -17.81
C GLN A 90 -15.65 -15.47 -19.31
#